data_AF-L1KR47-F1
#
_entry.id   AF-L1KR47-F1
#
_cell.length_a   1.000
_cell.length_b   1.000
_cell.length_c   1.000
_cell.angle_alpha   90.00
_cell.angle_beta   90.00
_cell.angle_gamma   90.00
#
_symmetry.space_group_name_H-M   'P 1'
#
loop_
_entity.id
_entity.type
_entity.pdbx_description
1 polymer ?
#
loop_
_entity_poly.entity_id
_entity_poly.type
_entity_poly.pdbx_seq_one_letter_code
_entity_poly.pdbx_strand_id
1 'polypeptide(L)' 'MWIDQEKQELVLQGYKPDPEVEAECAAWEVPGHAKGIPDDEAVIRIPARMVHMIREACDAVERSTVQ' A
#
# COMPACT_ATOMS: atom_id res chain seq x y z
N MET A 1 -6.03 -5.24 -9.22
CA MET A 1 -6.20 -5.19 -7.76
C MET A 1 -7.07 -6.35 -7.34
N TRP A 2 -6.67 -7.10 -6.32
CA TRP A 2 -7.46 -8.15 -5.70
C TRP A 2 -7.16 -8.22 -4.21
N ILE A 3 -7.94 -9.01 -3.47
CA ILE A 3 -7.75 -9.27 -2.05
C ILE A 3 -7.21 -10.70 -1.92
N ASP A 4 -6.09 -10.86 -1.21
CA ASP A 4 -5.63 -12.16 -0.76
C ASP A 4 -6.30 -12.45 0.60
N GLN A 5 -7.35 -13.26 0.58
CA GLN A 5 -8.13 -13.55 1.79
C GLN A 5 -7.38 -14.46 2.77
N GLU A 6 -6.46 -15.29 2.30
CA GLU A 6 -5.67 -16.16 3.17
C GLU A 6 -4.67 -15.34 3.99
N LYS A 7 -4.05 -14.35 3.35
CA LYS A 7 -3.08 -13.47 3.99
C LYS A 7 -3.66 -12.19 4.60
N GLN A 8 -4.94 -11.91 4.31
CA GLN A 8 -5.60 -10.65 4.68
C GLN A 8 -4.88 -9.42 4.10
N GLU A 9 -4.48 -9.51 2.83
CA GLU A 9 -3.69 -8.49 2.13
C GLU A 9 -4.45 -7.87 0.95
N LEU A 10 -4.20 -6.58 0.71
CA LEU A 10 -4.60 -5.90 -0.52
C LEU A 10 -3.48 -5.98 -1.55
N VAL A 11 -3.73 -6.60 -2.71
CA VAL A 11 -2.74 -6.64 -3.80
C VAL A 11 -3.03 -5.55 -4.82
N LEU A 12 -2.15 -4.55 -4.84
CA LEU A 12 -2.28 -3.34 -5.66
C LEU A 12 -1.27 -3.35 -6.82
N GLN A 13 -1.75 -3.07 -8.03
CA GLN A 13 -0.89 -2.73 -9.18
C GLN A 13 -0.97 -1.22 -9.39
N GLY A 14 0.20 -0.56 -9.42
CA GLY A 14 0.33 0.88 -9.61
C GLY A 14 1.44 1.23 -10.60
N TYR A 15 1.74 2.52 -10.68
CA TYR A 15 2.92 3.00 -11.41
C TYR A 15 4.14 3.02 -10.48
N LYS A 16 5.33 2.83 -11.05
CA LYS A 16 6.58 3.07 -10.33
C LYS A 16 6.68 4.57 -9.96
N PRO A 17 7.29 4.91 -8.81
CA PRO A 17 7.59 6.29 -8.49
C PRO A 17 8.68 6.82 -9.43
N ASP A 18 8.77 8.14 -9.50
CA ASP A 18 10.01 8.77 -9.96
C ASP A 18 11.04 8.76 -8.81
N PRO A 19 12.34 8.91 -9.12
CA PRO A 19 13.40 8.85 -8.10
C PRO A 19 13.21 9.87 -6.97
N GLU A 20 12.62 11.02 -7.26
CA GLU A 20 12.35 12.07 -6.29
C GLU A 20 11.31 11.62 -5.26
N VAL A 21 10.17 11.07 -5.69
CA VAL A 21 9.13 10.55 -4.79
C VAL A 21 9.66 9.36 -3.99
N GLU A 22 10.45 8.47 -4.59
CA GLU A 22 11.04 7.34 -3.87
C GLU A 22 12.01 7.80 -2.77
N ALA A 23 12.85 8.81 -3.06
CA ALA A 23 13.75 9.40 -2.08
C ALA A 23 13.01 10.13 -0.95
N GLU A 24 11.92 10.84 -1.26
CA GLU A 24 11.06 11.47 -0.26
C GLU A 24 10.45 10.44 0.69
N CYS A 25 9.92 9.33 0.15
CA CYS A 25 9.42 8.22 0.95
C CYS A 25 10.51 7.58 1.82
N ALA A 26 11.70 7.32 1.26
CA ALA A 26 12.82 6.75 2.01
C ALA A 26 13.34 7.67 3.11
N ALA A 27 13.19 8.99 2.95
CA ALA A 27 13.61 9.98 3.94
C ALA A 27 12.59 10.21 5.06
N TRP A 28 11.35 9.73 4.91
CA TRP A 28 10.26 9.94 5.85
C TRP A 28 10.47 9.14 7.14
N GLU A 29 10.50 9.85 8.27
CA GLU A 29 10.70 9.24 9.59
C GLU A 29 9.38 9.16 10.35
N VAL A 30 8.96 7.93 10.70
CA VAL A 30 7.80 7.66 11.54
C VAL A 30 8.29 7.21 12.92
N PRO A 31 7.76 7.76 14.04
CA PRO A 31 8.11 7.29 15.37
C PRO A 31 7.94 5.78 15.50
N GLY A 32 9.01 5.08 15.88
CA GLY A 32 9.01 3.61 16.03
C GLY A 32 9.42 2.82 14.79
N HIS A 33 9.78 3.48 13.68
CA HIS A 33 10.23 2.82 12.45
C HIS A 33 11.65 3.25 12.04
N ALA A 34 12.38 2.34 11.40
CA ALA A 34 13.67 2.67 10.79
C ALA A 34 13.48 3.58 9.57
N LYS A 35 14.47 4.42 9.29
CA LYS A 35 14.51 5.25 8.09
C LYS A 35 14.89 4.40 6.87
N GLY A 36 14.26 4.67 5.73
CA GLY A 36 14.50 3.99 4.46
C GLY A 36 13.33 3.11 4.03
N ILE A 37 13.46 2.51 2.84
CA ILE A 37 12.52 1.50 2.31
C ILE A 37 13.24 0.15 2.44
N PRO A 38 12.69 -0.82 3.19
CA PRO A 38 13.23 -2.19 3.26
C PRO A 38 13.33 -2.88 1.90
N ASP A 39 14.26 -3.84 1.77
CA ASP A 39 14.53 -4.55 0.51
C ASP A 39 13.30 -5.30 -0.05
N ASP A 40 12.37 -5.70 0.81
CA ASP A 40 11.13 -6.41 0.48
C ASP A 40 9.90 -5.48 0.34
N GLU A 41 10.08 -4.17 0.50
CA GLU A 41 9.03 -3.17 0.36
C GLU A 41 9.23 -2.32 -0.91
N ALA A 42 8.15 -1.70 -1.39
CA ALA A 42 8.21 -0.82 -2.56
C ALA A 42 7.21 0.33 -2.44
N VAL A 43 7.62 1.50 -2.94
CA VAL A 43 6.71 2.62 -3.15
C VAL A 43 6.00 2.44 -4.49
N ILE A 44 4.68 2.63 -4.52
CA ILE A 44 3.88 2.61 -5.75
C ILE A 44 2.95 3.82 -5.81
N ARG A 45 2.79 4.39 -7.01
CA ARG A 45 1.85 5.48 -7.27
C ARG A 45 0.51 4.91 -7.72
N ILE A 46 -0.56 5.31 -7.02
CA ILE A 46 -1.92 4.87 -7.31
C ILE A 46 -2.75 6.05 -7.84
N PRO A 47 -3.41 5.92 -9.01
CA PRO A 47 -4.29 6.97 -9.52
C PRO A 47 -5.43 7.32 -8.57
N ALA A 48 -5.75 8.61 -8.42
CA ALA A 48 -6.85 9.08 -7.58
C ALA A 48 -8.21 8.45 -7.94
N ARG A 49 -8.43 8.14 -9.23
CA ARG A 49 -9.64 7.43 -9.68
C ARG A 49 -9.81 6.04 -9.06
N MET A 50 -8.77 5.43 -8.50
CA MET A 50 -8.83 4.12 -7.83
C MET A 50 -9.24 4.20 -6.36
N VAL A 51 -9.30 5.39 -5.76
CA VAL A 51 -9.58 5.56 -4.32
C VAL A 51 -10.89 4.87 -3.90
N HIS A 52 -11.95 4.97 -4.70
CA HIS A 52 -13.23 4.32 -4.39
C HIS A 52 -13.09 2.80 -4.34
N MET A 53 -12.39 2.18 -5.30
CA MET A 53 -12.20 0.73 -5.33
C MET A 53 -11.35 0.25 -4.14
N ILE A 54 -10.35 1.04 -3.71
CA ILE A 54 -9.50 0.69 -2.57
C ILE A 54 -10.32 0.68 -1.28
N ARG A 55 -11.21 1.66 -1.09
CA ARG A 55 -12.11 1.70 0.07
C ARG A 55 -13.00 0.46 0.14
N GLU A 56 -13.63 0.09 -0.98
CA GLU A 56 -14.44 -1.13 -1.04
C GLU A 56 -13.61 -2.40 -0.74
N ALA A 57 -12.35 -2.42 -1.16
CA ALA A 57 -11.45 -3.53 -0.86
C ALA A 57 -11.05 -3.57 0.62
N CYS A 58 -10.81 -2.43 1.25
CA CYS A 58 -10.62 -2.34 2.71
C CYS A 58 -11.85 -2.88 3.44
N ASP A 59 -13.05 -2.41 3.09
CA ASP A 59 -14.31 -2.87 3.71
C ASP A 59 -14.51 -4.39 3.56
N ALA A 60 -14.09 -4.96 2.43
CA ALA A 60 -14.17 -6.40 2.20
C ALA A 60 -13.17 -7.20 3.07
N VAL A 61 -11.94 -6.71 3.25
CA VAL A 61 -10.96 -7.32 4.18
C VAL A 61 -11.49 -7.25 5.61
N GLU A 62 -11.92 -6.07 6.05
CA GLU A 62 -12.44 -5.85 7.40
C GLU A 62 -13.68 -6.69 7.71
N ARG A 63 -14.59 -6.89 6.75
CA ARG A 63 -15.73 -7.81 6.94
C ARG A 63 -15.31 -9.27 7.03
N SER A 64 -14.24 -9.67 6.35
CA SER A 64 -13.77 -11.06 6.36
C SER A 64 -13.13 -11.48 7.68
N THR A 65 -12.68 -10.54 8.50
CA THR A 65 -12.11 -10.80 9.83
C THR A 65 -13.16 -10.87 10.96
N VAL A 66 -14.43 -10.59 10.65
CA VAL A 66 -15.55 -10.56 11.63
C VAL A 66 -16.35 -11.90 11.63
N GLN A 67 -15.80 -12.98 11.07
CA GLN A 67 -16.48 -14.28 10.99
C GLN A 67 -15.89 -15.35 11.92
#